data_AF-A0A0R3QX98-F1
#
_entry.id   AF-A0A0R3QX98-F1
#
_cell.length_a   1.000
_cell.length_b   1.000
_cell.length_c   1.000
_cell.angle_alpha   90.00
_cell.angle_beta   90.00
_cell.angle_gamma   90.00
#
_symmetry.space_group_name_H-M   'P 1'
#
loop_
_entity.id
_entity.type
_entity.pdbx_description
1 polymer ?
#
loop_
_entity_poly.entity_id
_entity_poly.type
_entity_poly.pdbx_seq_one_letter_code
_entity_poly.pdbx_strand_id
1 'polypeptide(L)'
;ARSGCDQYGSPCKFAFSTARRKPLFAPFGNITEQPLWYAVVTSRHCLWNASIANFDPDSTCLPNEKCIRGECRIKLWPGEYACTSDEECSSRCSNTYCSSNSDKGISQCLCSNGKFLLYGRCLHQCPTGFHAKGAYCEHDDEDHFWMDGNQQNSLRELLNSGIC
;
A
#
# COMPACT_ATOMS: atom_id res chain seq x y z
N ALA A 1 -5.63 9.26 -21.83
CA ALA A 1 -5.50 8.08 -20.95
C ALA A 1 -4.36 8.35 -19.97
N ARG A 2 -4.54 8.20 -18.66
CA ARG A 2 -3.53 8.51 -17.63
C ARG A 2 -3.46 7.37 -16.61
N SER A 3 -3.00 6.28 -17.21
CA SER A 3 -2.11 5.26 -16.70
C SER A 3 -1.31 5.62 -15.44
N GLY A 4 -1.71 5.11 -14.27
CA GLY A 4 -0.88 5.07 -13.06
C GLY A 4 -0.59 3.65 -12.57
N CYS A 5 0.57 3.56 -11.95
CA CYS A 5 1.38 2.37 -11.86
C CYS A 5 1.34 1.83 -10.44
N ASP A 6 1.47 0.52 -10.29
CA ASP A 6 2.03 0.02 -9.04
C ASP A 6 3.47 0.52 -8.85
N GLN A 7 4.00 0.28 -7.66
CA GLN A 7 5.32 0.75 -7.30
C GLN A 7 6.46 0.27 -8.20
N TYR A 8 6.28 -0.81 -8.98
CA TYR A 8 7.29 -1.34 -9.89
C TYR A 8 7.08 -0.90 -11.34
N GLY A 9 6.27 0.13 -11.56
CA GLY A 9 6.11 0.70 -12.90
C GLY A 9 5.39 -0.21 -13.88
N SER A 10 4.72 -1.30 -13.46
CA SER A 10 3.97 -2.12 -14.42
C SER A 10 2.97 -1.25 -15.19
N PRO A 11 2.75 -1.52 -16.51
CA PRO A 11 2.02 -0.65 -17.40
C PRO A 11 0.71 -0.21 -16.78
N CYS A 12 0.66 1.09 -16.66
CA CYS A 12 -0.19 1.78 -15.73
C CYS A 12 -1.56 1.94 -16.40
N LYS A 13 -2.68 1.71 -15.72
CA LYS A 13 -4.01 2.12 -16.21
C LYS A 13 -4.57 3.31 -15.41
N PHE A 14 -4.29 3.45 -14.10
CA PHE A 14 -4.79 4.55 -13.23
C PHE A 14 -3.88 4.88 -12.03
N ALA A 15 -3.66 6.18 -11.69
CA ALA A 15 -2.74 6.62 -10.61
C ALA A 15 -3.48 7.15 -9.38
N PHE A 16 -3.24 6.54 -8.22
CA PHE A 16 -3.70 7.06 -6.93
C PHE A 16 -2.53 7.68 -6.16
N SER A 17 -2.62 8.98 -5.86
CA SER A 17 -1.63 9.66 -5.01
C SER A 17 -1.70 9.11 -3.59
N THR A 18 -0.60 8.54 -3.09
CA THR A 18 -0.45 8.08 -1.70
C THR A 18 -0.54 9.22 -0.68
N ALA A 19 -0.16 10.44 -1.06
CA ALA A 19 -0.18 11.61 -0.17
C ALA A 19 -1.50 12.40 -0.17
N ARG A 20 -2.32 12.35 -1.23
CA ARG A 20 -3.51 13.23 -1.35
C ARG A 20 -4.79 12.56 -1.85
N ARG A 21 -4.81 11.28 -2.21
CA ARG A 21 -6.00 10.57 -2.76
C ARG A 21 -6.77 11.42 -3.80
N LYS A 22 -6.06 12.23 -4.60
CA LYS A 22 -6.60 13.01 -5.73
C LYS A 22 -6.01 12.45 -7.02
N PRO A 23 -6.79 12.37 -8.12
CA PRO A 23 -6.29 11.93 -9.41
C PRO A 23 -5.23 12.91 -9.90
N LEU A 24 -3.99 12.45 -9.94
CA LEU A 24 -2.87 13.15 -10.57
C LEU A 24 -2.50 12.38 -11.82
N PHE A 25 -2.03 13.13 -12.79
CA PHE A 25 -2.43 12.91 -14.16
C PHE A 25 -1.15 13.16 -14.96
N ALA A 26 -0.37 12.12 -15.31
CA ALA A 26 0.98 12.25 -15.89
C ALA A 26 1.22 11.27 -17.08
N PRO A 27 2.14 11.58 -18.01
CA PRO A 27 2.13 11.08 -19.39
C PRO A 27 2.84 9.73 -19.60
N PHE A 28 2.55 9.09 -20.74
CA PHE A 28 3.11 7.81 -21.20
C PHE A 28 4.55 7.94 -21.72
N GLY A 29 5.45 7.09 -21.25
CA GLY A 29 6.77 6.86 -21.86
C GLY A 29 7.87 6.45 -20.87
N ASN A 30 8.51 5.31 -21.17
CA ASN A 30 9.60 4.62 -20.44
C ASN A 30 9.32 4.15 -19.01
N ILE A 31 9.05 2.84 -18.92
CA ILE A 31 8.93 2.09 -17.68
C ILE A 31 10.35 1.78 -17.18
N THR A 32 10.74 2.36 -16.06
CA THR A 32 11.98 2.00 -15.37
C THR A 32 11.77 0.69 -14.60
N GLU A 33 12.67 -0.29 -14.74
CA GLU A 33 12.70 -1.53 -13.93
C GLU A 33 12.87 -1.27 -12.41
N GLN A 34 13.17 -0.02 -12.04
CA GLN A 34 13.31 0.44 -10.67
C GLN A 34 12.18 1.41 -10.30
N PRO A 35 11.56 1.28 -9.10
CA PRO A 35 10.56 2.23 -8.60
C PRO A 35 11.12 3.65 -8.56
N LEU A 36 10.38 4.61 -9.12
CA LEU A 36 10.75 6.04 -9.19
C LEU A 36 10.90 6.74 -7.82
N TRP A 37 10.68 6.03 -6.71
CA TRP A 37 10.72 6.57 -5.35
C TRP A 37 11.70 5.88 -4.40
N TYR A 38 12.62 5.03 -4.90
CA TYR A 38 13.81 4.68 -4.11
C TYR A 38 14.75 5.89 -4.04
N ALA A 39 14.43 6.86 -3.19
CA ALA A 39 15.50 7.51 -2.47
C ALA A 39 16.13 6.42 -1.62
N VAL A 40 17.28 5.89 -2.06
CA VAL A 40 18.16 5.05 -1.25
C VAL A 40 18.70 5.94 -0.14
N VAL A 41 17.83 6.27 0.81
CA VAL A 41 18.22 6.90 2.07
C VAL A 41 18.89 5.78 2.84
N THR A 42 20.18 5.95 3.13
CA THR A 42 20.91 5.10 4.05
C THR A 42 20.04 4.82 5.28
N SER A 43 19.82 3.53 5.61
CA SER A 43 18.95 3.12 6.71
C SER A 43 19.31 3.92 7.96
N ARG A 44 18.33 4.67 8.47
CA ARG A 44 18.51 5.45 9.69
C ARG A 44 18.41 4.47 10.85
N HIS A 45 19.30 4.58 11.83
CA HIS A 45 19.21 3.77 13.04
C HIS A 45 18.36 4.48 14.09
N CYS A 46 17.59 3.70 14.83
CA CYS A 46 16.79 4.16 15.95
C CYS A 46 17.27 3.54 17.26
N LEU A 47 17.00 4.23 18.36
CA LEU A 47 17.35 3.75 19.69
C LEU A 47 16.31 2.71 20.13
N TRP A 48 16.64 1.43 19.94
CA TRP A 48 15.77 0.29 20.32
C TRP A 48 15.84 -0.09 21.81
N ASN A 49 16.75 0.52 22.57
CA ASN A 49 17.10 0.02 23.90
C ASN A 49 16.00 0.35 24.93
N ALA A 50 15.15 -0.64 25.23
CA ALA A 50 14.03 -0.57 26.17
C ALA A 50 14.42 -0.31 27.65
N SER A 51 15.73 -0.20 27.94
CA SER A 51 16.27 0.11 29.26
C SER A 51 16.09 1.58 29.67
N ILE A 52 15.78 2.46 28.72
CA ILE A 52 15.43 3.86 29.00
C ILE A 52 13.93 3.92 29.28
N ALA A 53 13.55 4.01 30.56
CA ALA A 53 12.14 4.13 30.95
C ALA A 53 11.48 5.32 30.24
N ASN A 54 10.31 5.10 29.64
CA ASN A 54 9.47 6.09 28.93
C ASN A 54 10.04 6.66 27.61
N PHE A 55 11.00 5.99 26.96
CA PHE A 55 11.46 6.40 25.64
C PHE A 55 10.65 5.75 24.52
N ASP A 56 10.06 6.55 23.64
CA ASP A 56 9.44 6.06 22.40
C ASP A 56 10.50 5.93 21.30
N PRO A 57 10.87 4.71 20.88
CA PRO A 57 11.90 4.51 19.86
C PRO A 57 11.51 5.10 18.49
N ASP A 58 10.21 5.21 18.19
CA ASP A 58 9.72 5.76 16.93
C ASP A 58 9.98 7.27 16.83
N SER A 59 10.19 7.97 17.95
CA SER A 59 10.51 9.41 17.98
C SER A 59 11.84 9.77 17.31
N THR A 60 12.71 8.77 17.07
CA THR A 60 14.00 8.95 16.38
C THR A 60 13.91 8.77 14.86
N CYS A 61 12.78 8.27 14.38
CA CYS A 61 12.52 8.00 12.97
C CYS A 61 11.69 9.11 12.33
N LEU A 62 11.63 9.12 11.00
CA LEU A 62 10.72 10.04 10.29
C LEU A 62 9.25 9.68 10.57
N PRO A 63 8.30 10.61 10.39
CA PRO A 63 6.88 10.34 10.68
C PRO A 63 6.29 9.14 9.93
N ASN A 64 6.83 8.83 8.75
CA ASN A 64 6.42 7.70 7.91
C ASN A 64 7.24 6.43 8.17
N GLU A 65 8.10 6.42 9.17
CA GLU A 65 8.94 5.29 9.55
C GLU A 65 8.56 4.78 10.96
N LYS A 66 8.92 3.54 11.22
CA LYS A 66 8.83 2.88 12.53
C LYS A 66 10.20 2.33 12.91
N CYS A 67 10.54 2.40 14.19
CA CYS A 67 11.71 1.72 14.69
C CYS A 67 11.44 0.22 14.78
N ILE A 68 12.14 -0.57 13.96
CA ILE A 68 12.06 -2.02 13.92
C ILE A 68 13.47 -2.55 14.10
N ARG A 69 13.73 -3.22 15.24
CA ARG A 69 15.03 -3.86 15.55
C ARG A 69 16.24 -2.91 15.44
N GLY A 70 16.07 -1.64 15.82
CA GLY A 70 17.15 -0.65 15.78
C GLY A 70 17.33 0.06 14.44
N GLU A 71 16.43 -0.17 13.48
CA GLU A 71 16.41 0.52 12.20
C GLU A 71 15.07 1.21 11.98
N CYS A 72 15.11 2.43 11.46
CA CYS A 72 13.93 3.12 10.97
C CYS A 72 13.55 2.52 9.62
N ARG A 73 12.43 1.82 9.60
CA ARG A 73 11.86 1.16 8.44
C ARG A 73 10.57 1.85 8.04
N ILE A 74 10.24 1.84 6.75
CA ILE A 74 9.07 2.55 6.23
C ILE A 74 7.80 1.85 6.71
N LYS A 75 6.81 2.65 7.13
CA LYS A 75 5.45 2.18 7.45
C LYS A 75 4.68 2.00 6.15
N LEU A 76 4.48 0.75 5.74
CA LEU A 76 3.84 0.36 4.49
C LEU A 76 2.32 0.28 4.64
N TRP A 77 1.62 0.61 3.56
CA TRP A 77 0.17 0.45 3.42
C TRP A 77 -0.20 -0.95 2.91
N PRO A 78 -1.45 -1.41 3.14
CA PRO A 78 -1.94 -2.59 2.46
C PRO A 78 -1.69 -2.49 0.94
N GLY A 79 -1.23 -3.57 0.32
CA GLY A 79 -0.92 -3.66 -1.10
C GLY A 79 0.44 -3.12 -1.52
N GLU A 80 1.17 -2.41 -0.66
CA GLU A 80 2.55 -2.03 -0.93
C GLU A 80 3.48 -3.25 -0.79
N TYR A 81 4.53 -3.27 -1.62
CA TYR A 81 5.48 -4.35 -1.72
C TYR A 81 6.84 -3.99 -1.11
N ALA A 82 7.74 -4.97 -1.09
CA ALA A 82 9.06 -4.96 -0.49
C ALA A 82 9.04 -4.83 1.05
N CYS A 83 7.98 -5.29 1.69
CA CYS A 83 7.98 -5.47 3.13
C CYS A 83 8.99 -6.56 3.53
N THR A 84 9.67 -6.41 4.66
CA THR A 84 10.59 -7.42 5.21
C THR A 84 10.06 -8.00 6.52
N SER A 85 9.11 -7.32 7.18
CA SER A 85 8.44 -7.80 8.37
C SER A 85 7.00 -7.31 8.49
N ASP A 86 6.19 -8.01 9.31
CA ASP A 86 4.79 -7.66 9.56
C ASP A 86 4.65 -6.30 10.23
N GLU A 87 5.66 -5.88 11.01
CA GLU A 87 5.65 -4.59 11.69
C GLU A 87 5.64 -3.42 10.69
N GLU A 88 6.23 -3.56 9.50
CA GLU A 88 6.18 -2.52 8.46
C GLU A 88 4.75 -2.29 7.97
N CYS A 89 4.00 -3.38 7.74
CA CYS A 89 2.61 -3.35 7.29
C CYS A 89 1.64 -2.94 8.41
N SER A 90 1.76 -3.60 9.57
CA SER A 90 0.84 -3.43 10.70
C SER A 90 0.92 -2.05 11.36
N SER A 91 2.00 -1.30 11.09
CA SER A 91 2.19 0.08 11.54
C SER A 91 1.15 1.08 11.02
N ARG A 92 0.64 0.87 9.81
CA ARG A 92 -0.44 1.71 9.23
C ARG A 92 -1.80 1.08 9.49
N CYS A 93 -1.88 -0.23 9.36
CA CYS A 93 -3.12 -0.99 9.51
C CYS A 93 -2.87 -2.27 10.29
N SER A 94 -3.35 -2.33 11.53
CA SER A 94 -3.13 -3.46 12.43
C SER A 94 -3.57 -4.83 11.87
N ASN A 95 -4.47 -4.84 10.88
CA ASN A 95 -4.94 -6.05 10.20
C ASN A 95 -4.15 -6.34 8.91
N THR A 96 -2.85 -6.10 8.90
CA THR A 96 -2.01 -6.46 7.75
C THR A 96 -0.75 -7.19 8.18
N TYR A 97 -0.23 -7.99 7.25
CA TYR A 97 0.98 -8.79 7.42
C TYR A 97 1.80 -8.79 6.13
N CYS A 98 3.08 -9.11 6.23
CA CYS A 98 3.98 -9.21 5.10
C CYS A 98 3.93 -10.62 4.51
N SER A 99 3.34 -10.76 3.33
CA SER A 99 3.31 -12.01 2.57
C SER A 99 4.49 -12.09 1.62
N SER A 100 5.30 -13.15 1.69
CA SER A 100 6.33 -13.45 0.69
C SER A 100 5.76 -14.05 -0.60
N ASN A 101 4.48 -14.45 -0.59
CA ASN A 101 3.80 -15.06 -1.72
C ASN A 101 2.93 -14.01 -2.43
N SER A 102 3.54 -13.25 -3.34
CA SER A 102 2.84 -12.31 -4.21
C SER A 102 2.95 -12.73 -5.68
N ASP A 103 2.07 -12.16 -6.50
CA ASP A 103 2.07 -12.28 -7.96
C ASP A 103 3.38 -11.84 -8.61
N LYS A 104 4.15 -10.96 -7.94
CA LYS A 104 5.42 -10.41 -8.45
C LYS A 104 6.66 -11.11 -7.92
N GLY A 105 6.50 -12.12 -7.07
CA GLY A 105 7.64 -12.76 -6.39
C GLY A 105 8.38 -11.82 -5.43
N ILE A 106 7.77 -10.68 -5.07
CA ILE A 106 8.29 -9.70 -4.12
C ILE A 106 7.32 -9.62 -2.96
N SER A 107 7.80 -9.63 -1.72
CA SER A 107 6.94 -9.57 -0.55
C SER A 107 5.97 -8.38 -0.57
N GLN A 108 4.74 -8.57 -0.09
CA GLN A 108 3.66 -7.58 -0.14
C GLN A 108 2.86 -7.55 1.15
N CYS A 109 2.45 -6.36 1.58
CA CYS A 109 1.53 -6.18 2.69
C CYS A 109 0.12 -6.63 2.29
N LEU A 110 -0.34 -7.75 2.84
CA LEU A 110 -1.70 -8.27 2.62
C LEU A 110 -2.57 -8.11 3.86
N CYS A 111 -3.88 -8.24 3.66
CA CYS A 111 -4.87 -8.12 4.71
C CYS A 111 -5.00 -9.42 5.51
N SER A 112 -4.99 -9.31 6.84
CA SER A 112 -5.17 -10.41 7.78
C SER A 112 -6.65 -10.71 8.04
N ASN A 113 -6.92 -11.81 8.75
CA ASN A 113 -8.25 -12.16 9.28
C ASN A 113 -9.34 -12.38 8.22
N GLY A 114 -8.98 -12.96 7.07
CA GLY A 114 -9.92 -13.27 6.00
C GLY A 114 -10.48 -12.03 5.27
N LYS A 115 -9.82 -10.87 5.43
CA LYS A 115 -10.15 -9.65 4.69
C LYS A 115 -9.50 -9.66 3.31
N PHE A 116 -10.14 -8.97 2.38
CA PHE A 116 -9.70 -8.82 1.00
C PHE A 116 -9.08 -7.45 0.77
N LEU A 117 -7.98 -7.43 0.03
CA LEU A 117 -7.29 -6.23 -0.39
C LEU A 117 -7.99 -5.62 -1.61
N LEU A 118 -8.40 -4.36 -1.49
CA LEU A 118 -8.91 -3.54 -2.60
C LEU A 118 -8.25 -2.17 -2.58
N TYR A 119 -7.43 -1.86 -3.59
CA TYR A 119 -6.79 -0.54 -3.78
C TYR A 119 -6.19 0.06 -2.49
N GLY A 120 -5.47 -0.76 -1.73
CA GLY A 120 -4.82 -0.37 -0.47
C GLY A 120 -5.74 -0.24 0.74
N ARG A 121 -6.89 -0.92 0.72
CA ARG A 121 -7.79 -1.11 1.86
C ARG A 121 -8.09 -2.57 2.12
N CYS A 122 -8.37 -2.89 3.36
CA CYS A 122 -8.75 -4.22 3.83
C CYS A 122 -10.24 -4.28 4.13
N LEU A 123 -10.98 -4.97 3.26
CA LEU A 123 -12.43 -5.09 3.35
C LEU A 123 -12.82 -6.49 3.82
N HIS A 124 -13.89 -6.61 4.60
CA HIS A 124 -14.41 -7.92 4.99
C HIS A 124 -15.08 -8.66 3.82
N GLN A 125 -15.61 -7.91 2.87
CA GLN A 125 -16.26 -8.43 1.68
C GLN A 125 -15.96 -7.49 0.51
N CYS A 126 -15.81 -8.06 -0.68
CA CYS A 126 -15.67 -7.26 -1.89
C CYS A 126 -16.97 -6.48 -2.18
N PRO A 127 -16.88 -5.20 -2.56
CA PRO A 127 -18.04 -4.39 -2.86
C PRO A 127 -18.71 -4.82 -4.16
N THR A 128 -19.94 -4.36 -4.40
CA THR A 128 -20.68 -4.64 -5.63
C THR A 128 -19.85 -4.31 -6.88
N GLY A 129 -19.85 -5.23 -7.86
CA GLY A 129 -19.02 -5.15 -9.07
C GLY A 129 -17.65 -5.80 -8.91
N PHE A 130 -17.22 -6.08 -7.66
CA PHE A 130 -15.99 -6.79 -7.37
C PHE A 130 -16.28 -8.19 -6.82
N HIS A 131 -15.40 -9.14 -7.13
CA HIS A 131 -15.42 -10.49 -6.58
C HIS A 131 -14.09 -10.82 -5.90
N ALA A 132 -14.14 -11.79 -5.00
CA ALA A 132 -12.96 -12.25 -4.28
C ALA A 132 -12.14 -13.19 -5.17
N LYS A 133 -10.83 -12.95 -5.26
CA LYS A 133 -9.86 -13.85 -5.89
C LYS A 133 -8.60 -13.93 -5.03
N GLY A 134 -8.45 -15.06 -4.36
CA GLY A 134 -7.42 -15.22 -3.33
C GLY A 134 -7.61 -14.19 -2.21
N ALA A 135 -6.57 -13.39 -1.95
CA ALA A 135 -6.58 -12.33 -0.94
C ALA A 135 -7.07 -10.96 -1.47
N TYR A 136 -7.52 -10.88 -2.72
CA TYR A 136 -7.83 -9.61 -3.41
C TYR A 136 -9.29 -9.52 -3.80
N CYS A 137 -9.75 -8.28 -3.99
CA CYS A 137 -10.96 -7.97 -4.73
C CYS A 137 -10.59 -7.54 -6.15
N GLU A 138 -11.08 -8.26 -7.16
CA GLU A 138 -10.93 -7.92 -8.57
C GLU A 138 -12.29 -7.53 -9.15
N HIS A 139 -12.31 -6.66 -10.16
CA HIS A 139 -13.53 -6.30 -10.89
C HIS A 139 -13.62 -7.10 -12.18
N ASP A 140 -14.81 -7.57 -12.53
CA ASP A 140 -15.02 -8.42 -13.71
C ASP A 140 -14.83 -7.67 -15.04
N ASP A 141 -15.15 -6.39 -15.06
CA ASP A 141 -15.00 -5.49 -16.22
C ASP A 141 -14.38 -4.16 -15.82
N GLU A 142 -13.08 -4.17 -15.52
CA GLU A 142 -12.36 -2.96 -15.14
C GLU A 142 -12.43 -1.88 -16.23
N ASP A 143 -12.35 -2.27 -17.50
CA ASP A 143 -12.28 -1.30 -18.61
C ASP A 143 -13.56 -0.47 -18.71
N HIS A 144 -14.73 -1.06 -18.52
CA HIS A 144 -15.99 -0.32 -18.44
C HIS A 144 -16.13 0.45 -17.12
N PHE A 145 -15.80 -0.16 -15.98
CA PHE A 145 -15.87 0.46 -14.65
C PHE A 145 -15.14 1.81 -14.61
N TRP A 146 -13.94 1.86 -15.18
CA TRP A 146 -13.11 3.06 -15.20
C TRP A 146 -13.54 4.12 -16.23
N MET A 147 -14.57 3.86 -17.03
CA MET A 147 -15.23 4.89 -17.84
C MET A 147 -16.46 5.49 -17.15
N ASP A 148 -16.96 4.88 -16.09
CA ASP A 148 -18.13 5.34 -15.32
C ASP A 148 -17.71 6.22 -14.13
N GLY A 149 -17.93 7.53 -14.25
CA GLY A 149 -17.60 8.51 -13.21
C GLY A 149 -18.41 8.34 -11.92
N ASN A 150 -19.62 7.80 -11.98
CA ASN A 150 -20.44 7.56 -10.79
C ASN A 150 -19.88 6.38 -9.99
N GLN A 151 -19.55 5.29 -10.67
CA GLN A 151 -18.93 4.11 -10.03
C GLN A 151 -17.59 4.47 -9.38
N GLN A 152 -16.78 5.32 -10.03
CA GLN A 152 -15.54 5.84 -9.44
C GLN A 152 -15.78 6.68 -8.18
N ASN A 153 -16.82 7.52 -8.17
CA ASN A 153 -17.17 8.31 -6.99
C ASN A 153 -17.62 7.41 -5.83
N SER A 154 -18.46 6.40 -6.11
CA SER A 154 -18.88 5.42 -5.11
C SER A 154 -17.71 4.62 -4.55
N LEU A 155 -16.79 4.16 -5.40
CA LEU A 155 -15.57 3.48 -4.94
C LEU A 155 -14.71 4.41 -4.07
N ARG A 156 -14.55 5.68 -4.46
CA ARG A 156 -13.79 6.67 -3.67
C ARG A 156 -14.41 6.85 -2.28
N GLU A 157 -15.72 6.98 -2.19
CA GLU A 157 -16.42 7.10 -0.90
C GLU A 157 -16.20 5.87 -0.02
N LEU A 158 -16.30 4.68 -0.59
CA LEU A 158 -16.04 3.42 0.10
C LEU A 158 -14.58 3.32 0.59
N LEU A 159 -13.60 3.68 -0.23
CA LEU A 159 -12.18 3.64 0.16
C LEU A 159 -11.80 4.74 1.18
N ASN A 160 -12.66 5.73 1.41
CA ASN A 160 -12.47 6.81 2.36
C ASN A 160 -13.26 6.63 3.67
N SER A 161 -14.23 5.71 3.71
CA SER A 161 -14.98 5.42 4.94
C SER A 161 -14.19 4.53 5.92
N GLY A 162 -13.23 3.76 5.41
CA GLY A 162 -12.34 2.90 6.21
C GLY A 162 -11.10 3.63 6.77
N ILE A 163 -10.67 3.19 7.94
CA ILE A 163 -9.41 3.62 8.59
C ILE A 163 -8.21 2.95 7.89
N CYS A 164 -8.41 1.67 7.59
CA CYS A 164 -7.72 0.85 6.62
C CYS A 164 -8.70 -0.24 6.16
#